data_AF-A0AAE1KHF5-F1
#
_entry.id   AF-A0AAE1KHF5-F1
#
_cell.length_a   1.000
_cell.length_b   1.000
_cell.length_c   1.000
_cell.angle_alpha   90.00
_cell.angle_beta   90.00
_cell.angle_gamma   90.00
#
_symmetry.space_group_name_H-M   'P 1'
#
loop_
_entity.id
_entity.type
_entity.pdbx_description
1 polymer ?
#
loop_
_entity_poly.entity_id
_entity_poly.type
_entity_poly.pdbx_seq_one_letter_code
_entity_poly.pdbx_strand_id
1 'polypeptide(L)'
;MGKDGKVIEKKMARVKGWLKEWPGEDTRYSSVSGTTVLSAAVYKPTLNTSRFTWQPVDASLSIIFNGGGKERLMAGAALIKVSVKSINPFRNLYISSKSERSVCVMVKNNEIEAIGRVLADRGRPLKERFRALFTLSNLGGSAAITAIGSCFSDPSALLKHELAYCLGQMGDTEAIPLLTKVLQDVKQEAMVRHEAGEALGAIGDPSVLELLEKYSHDPVVEVAETCQLAVGRLRWLASENANTDNFSGCEFLSVDPTPPAFETDINRLRERLLDESLPLFERYRAMFSLRNINTGESAKALAQGLKCGSALFRHEIGYVLGQMSNDVVVEDLAAVVRDQSESGMVRHEAAEALGSIASDSAMAVLKEYLGDSARVVRESCEVALDMSEYEHSGQFQYADSLVKLQEQPNTV
;
A
#
# COMPACT_ATOMS: atom_id res chain seq x y z
N MET A 1 -6.75 10.88 -28.40
CA MET A 1 -6.25 9.89 -27.42
C MET A 1 -5.08 10.55 -26.69
N GLY A 2 -5.23 10.82 -25.38
CA GLY A 2 -4.21 11.46 -24.54
C GLY A 2 -2.98 10.58 -24.32
N LYS A 3 -1.93 11.16 -23.70
CA LYS A 3 -0.66 10.46 -23.40
C LYS A 3 -0.90 9.10 -22.71
N ASP A 4 -1.91 9.01 -21.84
CA ASP A 4 -2.25 7.79 -21.08
C ASP A 4 -2.77 6.63 -21.95
N GLY A 5 -3.50 6.95 -23.02
CA GLY A 5 -3.97 5.95 -23.98
C GLY A 5 -2.82 5.26 -24.70
N LYS A 6 -1.74 6.00 -25.00
CA LYS A 6 -0.54 5.46 -25.66
C LYS A 6 0.29 4.58 -24.73
N VAL A 7 0.33 4.86 -23.43
CA VAL A 7 1.04 4.04 -22.42
C VAL A 7 0.32 2.70 -22.21
N ILE A 8 -1.01 2.72 -22.10
CA ILE A 8 -1.84 1.51 -22.01
C ILE A 8 -1.71 0.66 -23.27
N GLU A 9 -1.76 1.28 -24.46
CA GLU A 9 -1.54 0.57 -25.73
C GLU A 9 -0.15 -0.06 -25.81
N LYS A 10 0.90 0.60 -25.30
CA LYS A 10 2.27 0.06 -25.28
C LYS A 10 2.42 -1.12 -24.31
N LYS A 11 1.80 -1.03 -23.12
CA LYS A 11 1.74 -2.13 -22.12
C LYS A 11 0.96 -3.32 -22.71
N MET A 12 -0.18 -3.08 -23.37
CA MET A 12 -1.00 -4.11 -24.04
C MET A 12 -0.34 -4.70 -25.30
N ALA A 13 0.38 -3.89 -26.08
CA ALA A 13 1.09 -4.35 -27.28
C ALA A 13 2.24 -5.31 -26.93
N ARG A 14 2.89 -5.12 -25.77
CA ARG A 14 3.93 -6.03 -25.27
C ARG A 14 3.35 -7.36 -24.78
N VAL A 15 2.19 -7.34 -24.10
CA VAL A 15 1.42 -8.55 -23.78
C VAL A 15 1.01 -9.29 -25.06
N LYS A 16 0.56 -8.57 -26.09
CA LYS A 16 0.23 -9.14 -27.41
C LYS A 16 1.45 -9.64 -28.19
N GLY A 17 2.62 -9.01 -28.01
CA GLY A 17 3.89 -9.45 -28.58
C GLY A 17 4.36 -10.77 -28.00
N TRP A 18 4.27 -10.94 -26.67
CA TRP A 18 4.54 -12.20 -25.99
C TRP A 18 3.63 -13.34 -26.44
N LEU A 19 2.38 -13.03 -26.82
CA LEU A 19 1.44 -14.01 -27.36
C LEU A 19 1.74 -14.39 -28.84
N LYS A 20 2.48 -13.57 -29.58
CA LYS A 20 2.77 -13.77 -31.03
C LYS A 20 4.04 -14.58 -31.30
N GLU A 21 5.03 -14.56 -30.41
CA GLU A 21 6.30 -15.29 -30.56
C GLU A 21 6.20 -16.76 -30.11
N TRP A 22 4.99 -17.30 -30.02
CA TRP A 22 4.73 -18.64 -29.48
C TRP A 22 4.81 -19.72 -30.57
N PRO A 23 5.80 -20.64 -30.53
CA PRO A 23 5.83 -21.78 -31.43
C PRO A 23 4.95 -22.87 -30.81
N GLY A 24 3.69 -22.94 -31.24
CA GLY A 24 2.88 -24.12 -30.99
C GLY A 24 3.11 -25.14 -32.09
N GLU A 25 3.59 -26.35 -31.75
CA GLU A 25 3.30 -27.53 -32.57
C GLU A 25 3.45 -28.84 -31.78
N ASP A 26 2.52 -29.76 -32.10
CA ASP A 26 2.47 -31.21 -31.85
C ASP A 26 2.25 -31.76 -30.43
N THR A 27 1.01 -32.18 -30.13
CA THR A 27 0.67 -33.63 -30.11
C THR A 27 -0.83 -33.93 -29.96
N ARG A 28 -1.22 -35.07 -30.55
CA ARG A 28 -2.57 -35.61 -30.73
C ARG A 28 -3.18 -36.19 -29.44
N TYR A 29 -4.52 -36.16 -29.38
CA TYR A 29 -5.34 -36.79 -28.35
C TYR A 29 -5.09 -38.31 -28.21
N SER A 30 -4.95 -38.77 -26.98
CA SER A 30 -5.47 -40.07 -26.56
C SER A 30 -6.05 -39.97 -25.15
N SER A 31 -7.23 -40.56 -24.98
CA SER A 31 -8.04 -40.54 -23.77
C SER A 31 -7.38 -41.29 -22.63
N VAL A 32 -7.18 -40.64 -21.48
CA VAL A 32 -7.10 -41.33 -20.18
C VAL A 32 -7.91 -40.57 -19.15
N SER A 33 -8.89 -41.28 -18.60
CA SER A 33 -9.79 -40.90 -17.52
C SER A 33 -9.07 -40.39 -16.28
N GLY A 34 -9.52 -39.26 -15.75
CA GLY A 34 -9.16 -38.77 -14.42
C GLY A 34 -8.55 -37.36 -14.46
N THR A 35 -9.37 -36.32 -14.61
CA THR A 35 -8.93 -34.95 -14.32
C THR A 35 -10.12 -34.15 -13.80
N THR A 36 -10.02 -33.71 -12.55
CA THR A 36 -10.90 -32.71 -11.96
C THR A 36 -10.75 -31.41 -12.75
N VAL A 37 -11.80 -31.03 -13.47
CA VAL A 37 -11.93 -29.71 -14.09
C VAL A 37 -12.18 -28.70 -12.97
N LEU A 38 -11.20 -27.86 -12.66
CA LEU A 38 -11.42 -26.65 -11.87
C LEU A 38 -11.80 -25.52 -12.83
N SER A 39 -13.10 -25.28 -12.98
CA SER A 39 -13.62 -24.05 -13.57
C SER A 39 -13.48 -22.92 -12.54
N ALA A 40 -12.75 -21.86 -12.90
CA ALA A 40 -12.83 -20.60 -12.17
C ALA A 40 -14.12 -19.90 -12.60
N ALA A 41 -15.15 -19.94 -11.75
CA ALA A 41 -16.31 -19.09 -11.85
C ALA A 41 -16.20 -18.02 -10.75
N VAL A 42 -16.29 -16.75 -11.15
CA VAL A 42 -16.36 -15.61 -10.23
C VAL A 42 -17.76 -15.63 -9.61
N TYR A 43 -17.86 -15.95 -8.33
CA TYR A 43 -19.13 -15.91 -7.60
C TYR A 43 -19.12 -14.75 -6.59
N LYS A 44 -20.19 -13.94 -6.59
CA LYS A 44 -20.51 -13.04 -5.48
C LYS A 44 -21.43 -13.75 -4.48
N PRO A 45 -21.19 -13.66 -3.17
CA PRO A 45 -22.18 -14.10 -2.18
C PRO A 45 -23.30 -13.05 -2.08
N THR A 46 -24.56 -13.49 -2.13
CA THR A 46 -25.70 -12.69 -1.66
C THR A 46 -26.33 -13.38 -0.47
N LEU A 47 -26.46 -12.65 0.65
CA LEU A 47 -27.15 -13.11 1.85
C LEU A 47 -28.66 -12.87 1.67
N ASN A 48 -29.43 -13.94 1.48
CA ASN A 48 -30.82 -13.94 1.92
C ASN A 48 -31.18 -15.31 2.52
N THR A 49 -32.08 -15.26 3.50
CA THR A 49 -32.37 -16.24 4.54
C THR A 49 -32.39 -17.71 4.13
N SER A 50 -31.63 -18.53 4.87
CA SER A 50 -31.84 -19.98 5.12
C SER A 50 -31.58 -21.05 4.03
N ARG A 51 -31.00 -20.74 2.85
CA ARG A 51 -30.44 -21.76 1.93
C ARG A 51 -29.46 -21.11 0.94
N PHE A 52 -28.23 -21.63 0.84
CA PHE A 52 -27.23 -21.20 -0.16
C PHE A 52 -27.69 -21.59 -1.58
N THR A 53 -27.87 -20.62 -2.46
CA THR A 53 -28.04 -20.85 -3.91
C THR A 53 -27.11 -19.92 -4.70
N TRP A 54 -26.37 -20.50 -5.65
CA TRP A 54 -25.43 -19.80 -6.53
C TRP A 54 -26.13 -19.43 -7.84
N GLN A 55 -26.02 -18.17 -8.30
CA GLN A 55 -26.38 -17.78 -9.67
C GLN A 55 -25.20 -17.11 -10.39
N PRO A 56 -24.96 -17.43 -11.68
CA PRO A 56 -23.87 -16.88 -12.48
C PRO A 56 -24.16 -15.43 -12.90
N VAL A 57 -23.11 -14.60 -12.93
CA VAL A 57 -23.15 -13.26 -13.54
C VAL A 57 -22.63 -13.36 -14.98
N ASP A 58 -23.43 -12.89 -15.92
CA ASP A 58 -23.20 -12.99 -17.36
C ASP A 58 -22.23 -11.89 -17.84
N ALA A 59 -20.98 -12.26 -18.10
CA ALA A 59 -20.06 -11.58 -19.03
C ALA A 59 -18.91 -12.52 -19.37
N SER A 60 -18.93 -13.00 -20.60
CA SER A 60 -18.15 -14.11 -21.13
C SER A 60 -16.71 -13.72 -21.48
N LEU A 61 -15.75 -14.27 -20.74
CA LEU A 61 -14.35 -14.45 -21.19
C LEU A 61 -13.87 -15.83 -20.74
N SER A 62 -14.44 -16.88 -21.33
CA SER A 62 -13.93 -18.25 -21.19
C SER A 62 -12.76 -18.44 -22.16
N ILE A 63 -11.53 -18.24 -21.69
CA ILE A 63 -10.31 -18.65 -22.40
C ILE A 63 -9.69 -19.83 -21.65
N ILE A 64 -9.76 -21.01 -22.24
CA ILE A 64 -9.16 -22.25 -21.71
C ILE A 64 -7.68 -22.25 -22.10
N PHE A 65 -6.77 -22.03 -21.14
CA PHE A 65 -5.33 -22.16 -21.35
C PHE A 65 -4.85 -23.58 -20.96
N ASN A 66 -4.51 -24.39 -21.96
CA ASN A 66 -3.81 -25.67 -21.80
C ASN A 66 -2.29 -25.47 -21.94
N GLY A 67 -1.69 -24.75 -21.00
CA GLY A 67 -0.24 -24.54 -20.88
C GLY A 67 0.25 -24.76 -19.44
N GLY A 68 1.56 -24.92 -19.27
CA GLY A 68 2.21 -25.18 -17.98
C GLY A 68 2.10 -24.06 -16.93
N GLY A 69 2.79 -24.23 -15.81
CA GLY A 69 2.67 -23.37 -14.62
C GLY A 69 3.10 -21.90 -14.83
N LYS A 70 4.01 -21.61 -15.77
CA LYS A 70 4.44 -20.24 -16.10
C LYS A 70 3.40 -19.51 -16.96
N GLU A 71 2.71 -20.27 -17.81
CA GLU A 71 1.76 -19.77 -18.81
C GLU A 71 0.44 -19.32 -18.15
N ARG A 72 0.01 -20.01 -17.09
CA ARG A 72 -1.13 -19.58 -16.24
C ARG A 72 -0.82 -18.32 -15.42
N LEU A 73 0.44 -18.15 -15.01
CA LEU A 73 0.93 -17.03 -14.20
C LEU A 73 0.81 -15.70 -14.94
N MET A 74 1.21 -15.68 -16.22
CA MET A 74 1.20 -14.50 -17.07
C MET A 74 -0.22 -14.09 -17.48
N ALA A 75 -1.12 -15.06 -17.69
CA ALA A 75 -2.52 -14.81 -18.02
C ALA A 75 -3.33 -14.30 -16.83
N GLY A 76 -3.11 -14.84 -15.62
CA GLY A 76 -3.75 -14.35 -14.39
C GLY A 76 -3.32 -12.92 -14.05
N ALA A 77 -2.02 -12.62 -14.17
CA ALA A 77 -1.53 -11.28 -13.87
C ALA A 77 -1.93 -10.21 -14.90
N ALA A 78 -2.18 -10.62 -16.16
CA ALA A 78 -2.74 -9.73 -17.18
C ALA A 78 -4.22 -9.38 -16.92
N LEU A 79 -5.00 -10.28 -16.33
CA LEU A 79 -6.39 -10.03 -15.93
C LEU A 79 -6.48 -9.09 -14.72
N ILE A 80 -5.56 -9.19 -13.76
CA ILE A 80 -5.46 -8.27 -12.62
C ILE A 80 -5.22 -6.83 -13.10
N LYS A 81 -4.36 -6.62 -14.10
CA LYS A 81 -3.99 -5.28 -14.58
C LYS A 81 -5.10 -4.54 -15.35
N VAL A 82 -6.13 -5.23 -15.82
CA VAL A 82 -7.26 -4.61 -16.55
C VAL A 82 -8.34 -4.10 -15.61
N SER A 83 -8.42 -4.60 -14.37
CA SER A 83 -9.50 -4.28 -13.43
C SER A 83 -9.19 -3.18 -12.43
N VAL A 84 -7.95 -2.66 -12.35
CA VAL A 84 -7.59 -1.71 -11.28
C VAL A 84 -7.00 -0.41 -11.84
N LYS A 85 -7.87 0.59 -11.94
CA LYS A 85 -7.53 2.00 -12.23
C LYS A 85 -7.37 2.85 -10.96
N SER A 86 -7.47 2.26 -9.77
CA SER A 86 -7.53 2.97 -8.47
C SER A 86 -6.40 2.60 -7.51
N ILE A 87 -5.26 2.09 -8.00
CA ILE A 87 -4.14 1.65 -7.14
C ILE A 87 -3.15 2.81 -6.95
N ASN A 88 -3.05 3.33 -5.73
CA ASN A 88 -1.87 4.10 -5.33
C ASN A 88 -0.65 3.16 -5.26
N PRO A 89 0.39 3.39 -6.08
CA PRO A 89 1.52 2.48 -6.21
C PRO A 89 2.52 2.58 -5.05
N PHE A 90 2.43 3.59 -4.18
CA PHE A 90 3.35 3.74 -3.03
C PHE A 90 3.25 2.57 -2.05
N ARG A 91 2.04 2.10 -1.77
CA ARG A 91 1.81 1.27 -0.59
C ARG A 91 0.69 0.23 -0.72
N ASN A 92 0.07 0.05 -1.90
CA ASN A 92 -1.08 -0.84 -2.12
C ASN A 92 -0.93 -1.89 -3.25
N LEU A 93 0.27 -2.43 -3.49
CA LEU A 93 0.41 -3.70 -4.24
C LEU A 93 -0.14 -4.93 -3.47
N TYR A 94 -0.78 -4.73 -2.31
CA TYR A 94 -0.89 -5.71 -1.23
C TYR A 94 -2.19 -6.55 -1.18
N ILE A 95 -3.22 -6.32 -2.01
CA ILE A 95 -4.43 -7.18 -1.96
C ILE A 95 -4.81 -7.71 -3.34
N SER A 96 -4.08 -8.74 -3.76
CA SER A 96 -4.59 -9.73 -4.71
C SER A 96 -4.64 -11.15 -4.14
N SER A 97 -4.22 -11.40 -2.89
CA SER A 97 -4.02 -12.78 -2.41
C SER A 97 -5.05 -13.31 -1.42
N LYS A 98 -5.95 -12.49 -0.84
CA LYS A 98 -6.92 -13.00 0.15
C LYS A 98 -8.16 -13.69 -0.44
N SER A 99 -8.48 -13.50 -1.73
CA SER A 99 -9.63 -14.16 -2.37
C SER A 99 -9.30 -15.11 -3.52
N GLU A 100 -8.03 -15.22 -3.93
CA GLU A 100 -7.65 -16.09 -5.05
C GLU A 100 -6.52 -17.00 -4.61
N ARG A 101 -6.77 -18.32 -4.61
CA ARG A 101 -5.78 -19.34 -4.28
C ARG A 101 -4.51 -19.11 -5.11
N SER A 102 -3.48 -18.60 -4.43
CA SER A 102 -2.18 -18.29 -4.99
C SER A 102 -1.59 -19.47 -5.75
N VAL A 103 -1.12 -19.21 -6.97
CA VAL A 103 -0.04 -20.02 -7.55
C VAL A 103 1.17 -19.78 -6.66
N CYS A 104 1.49 -20.75 -5.80
CA CYS A 104 2.62 -20.67 -4.89
C CYS A 104 3.91 -20.74 -5.71
N VAL A 105 4.50 -19.58 -6.03
CA VAL A 105 5.91 -19.52 -6.41
C VAL A 105 6.68 -19.86 -5.14
N MET A 106 7.29 -21.05 -5.09
CA MET A 106 8.13 -21.43 -3.96
C MET A 106 9.41 -20.59 -4.00
N VAL A 107 9.38 -19.45 -3.32
CA VAL A 107 10.57 -18.63 -3.07
C VAL A 107 11.36 -19.29 -1.94
N LYS A 108 12.65 -19.52 -2.19
CA LYS A 108 13.53 -20.17 -1.22
C LYS A 108 14.01 -19.14 -0.19
N ASN A 109 14.26 -19.57 1.05
CA ASN A 109 14.76 -18.67 2.11
C ASN A 109 16.04 -17.94 1.71
N ASN A 110 16.93 -18.55 0.92
CA ASN A 110 18.16 -17.89 0.45
C ASN A 110 17.88 -16.73 -0.52
N GLU A 111 16.76 -16.75 -1.25
CA GLU A 111 16.32 -15.63 -2.10
C GLU A 111 15.80 -14.48 -1.23
N ILE A 112 15.03 -14.78 -0.17
CA ILE A 112 14.57 -13.78 0.81
C ILE A 112 15.77 -13.13 1.51
N GLU A 113 16.75 -13.92 1.94
CA GLU A 113 17.99 -13.40 2.52
C GLU A 113 18.79 -12.53 1.54
N ALA A 114 18.81 -12.88 0.25
CA ALA A 114 19.47 -12.07 -0.77
C ALA A 114 18.78 -10.72 -0.98
N ILE A 115 17.45 -10.68 -0.99
CA ILE A 115 16.68 -9.42 -1.03
C ILE A 115 16.93 -8.63 0.26
N GLY A 116 17.00 -9.30 1.41
CA GLY A 116 17.38 -8.70 2.69
C GLY A 116 18.75 -8.01 2.65
N ARG A 117 19.73 -8.61 1.96
CA ARG A 117 21.04 -7.97 1.75
C ARG A 117 20.94 -6.72 0.88
N VAL A 118 20.07 -6.69 -0.14
CA VAL A 118 19.82 -5.48 -0.94
C VAL A 118 19.22 -4.38 -0.06
N LEU A 119 18.23 -4.71 0.78
CA LEU A 119 17.63 -3.78 1.72
C LEU A 119 18.66 -3.23 2.74
N ALA A 120 19.55 -4.08 3.25
CA ALA A 120 20.54 -3.70 4.26
C ALA A 120 21.77 -2.95 3.71
N ASP A 121 22.00 -2.99 2.39
CA ASP A 121 23.19 -2.40 1.76
C ASP A 121 23.10 -0.87 1.66
N ARG A 122 23.75 -0.18 2.60
CA ARG A 122 23.82 1.29 2.66
C ARG A 122 24.58 1.93 1.50
N GLY A 123 25.31 1.15 0.70
CA GLY A 123 25.97 1.63 -0.52
C GLY A 123 25.02 1.72 -1.71
N ARG A 124 23.83 1.11 -1.63
CA ARG A 124 22.83 1.15 -2.71
C ARG A 124 21.96 2.41 -2.68
N PRO A 125 21.49 2.88 -3.85
CA PRO A 125 20.50 3.94 -3.93
C PRO A 125 19.25 3.61 -3.11
N LEU A 126 18.66 4.62 -2.47
CA LEU A 126 17.55 4.40 -1.53
C LEU A 126 16.35 3.75 -2.24
N LYS A 127 16.05 4.18 -3.46
CA LYS A 127 15.00 3.58 -4.30
C LYS A 127 15.16 2.07 -4.54
N GLU A 128 16.38 1.55 -4.66
CA GLU A 128 16.60 0.09 -4.79
C GLU A 128 16.27 -0.64 -3.49
N ARG A 129 16.61 -0.01 -2.36
CA ARG A 129 16.33 -0.55 -1.02
C ARG A 129 14.83 -0.55 -0.74
N PHE A 130 14.10 0.49 -1.16
CA PHE A 130 12.62 0.52 -1.11
C PHE A 130 11.98 -0.58 -1.96
N ARG A 131 12.45 -0.79 -3.21
CA ARG A 131 11.99 -1.93 -4.01
C ARG A 131 12.24 -3.27 -3.31
N ALA A 132 13.39 -3.44 -2.64
CA ALA A 132 13.69 -4.64 -1.86
C ALA A 132 12.76 -4.80 -0.65
N LEU A 133 12.51 -3.72 0.09
CA LEU A 133 11.55 -3.69 1.19
C LEU A 133 10.15 -4.13 0.74
N PHE A 134 9.62 -3.53 -0.33
CA PHE A 134 8.30 -3.90 -0.85
C PHE A 134 8.26 -5.33 -1.38
N THR A 135 9.34 -5.82 -2.00
CA THR A 135 9.42 -7.24 -2.38
C THR A 135 9.36 -8.14 -1.15
N LEU A 136 10.10 -7.86 -0.08
CA LEU A 136 10.06 -8.63 1.17
C LEU A 136 8.68 -8.59 1.82
N SER A 137 8.07 -7.40 1.89
CA SER A 137 6.73 -7.22 2.42
C SER A 137 5.70 -8.06 1.68
N ASN A 138 5.77 -8.10 0.34
CA ASN A 138 4.87 -8.89 -0.50
C ASN A 138 5.11 -10.41 -0.38
N LEU A 139 6.34 -10.84 -0.12
CA LEU A 139 6.66 -12.25 0.08
C LEU A 139 6.18 -12.75 1.44
N GLY A 140 6.28 -11.91 2.47
CA GLY A 140 5.82 -12.21 3.82
C GLY A 140 6.61 -13.30 4.54
N GLY A 141 6.13 -13.67 5.73
CA GLY A 141 6.68 -14.72 6.57
C GLY A 141 7.94 -14.34 7.38
N SER A 142 8.29 -15.23 8.30
CA SER A 142 9.33 -15.01 9.33
C SER A 142 10.69 -14.54 8.77
N ALA A 143 11.12 -15.10 7.63
CA ALA A 143 12.38 -14.71 6.99
C ALA A 143 12.35 -13.27 6.47
N ALA A 144 11.23 -12.83 5.90
CA ALA A 144 11.05 -11.46 5.45
C ALA A 144 10.97 -10.49 6.64
N ILE A 145 10.23 -10.84 7.70
CA ILE A 145 10.15 -10.07 8.94
C ILE A 145 11.54 -9.88 9.55
N THR A 146 12.34 -10.95 9.59
CA THR A 146 13.73 -10.90 10.10
C THR A 146 14.61 -10.00 9.24
N ALA A 147 14.51 -10.12 7.91
CA ALA A 147 15.28 -9.29 6.98
C ALA A 147 14.93 -7.79 7.14
N ILE A 148 13.65 -7.45 7.16
CA ILE A 148 13.16 -6.08 7.38
C ILE A 148 13.61 -5.58 8.76
N GLY A 149 13.44 -6.40 9.80
CA GLY A 149 13.78 -6.04 11.18
C GLY A 149 15.25 -5.75 11.44
N SER A 150 16.15 -6.36 10.66
CA SER A 150 17.58 -6.08 10.76
C SER A 150 17.97 -4.64 10.36
N CYS A 151 17.06 -3.92 9.68
CA CYS A 151 17.33 -2.61 9.09
C CYS A 151 16.89 -1.41 9.94
N PHE A 152 16.28 -1.59 11.13
CA PHE A 152 15.87 -0.48 12.02
C PHE A 152 17.02 0.34 12.61
N SER A 153 18.26 -0.04 12.35
CA SER A 153 19.47 0.73 12.69
C SER A 153 19.96 1.65 11.55
N ASP A 154 19.23 1.71 10.43
CA ASP A 154 19.57 2.57 9.30
C ASP A 154 19.50 4.06 9.66
N PRO A 155 20.40 4.91 9.14
CA PRO A 155 20.37 6.34 9.42
C PRO A 155 19.23 7.10 8.71
N SER A 156 18.51 6.50 7.75
CA SER A 156 17.34 7.12 7.11
C SER A 156 16.10 6.91 7.98
N ALA A 157 15.55 7.99 8.53
CA ALA A 157 14.27 7.96 9.24
C ALA A 157 13.13 7.55 8.30
N LEU A 158 13.18 7.98 7.04
CA LEU A 158 12.22 7.58 6.01
C LEU A 158 12.20 6.07 5.81
N LEU A 159 13.37 5.45 5.62
CA LEU A 159 13.44 4.00 5.44
C LEU A 159 12.91 3.28 6.68
N LYS A 160 13.36 3.66 7.88
CA LYS A 160 12.93 3.03 9.14
C LYS A 160 11.42 3.12 9.38
N HIS A 161 10.82 4.26 9.04
CA HIS A 161 9.37 4.44 9.01
C HIS A 161 8.73 3.42 8.06
N GLU A 162 9.19 3.35 6.80
CA GLU A 162 8.63 2.39 5.83
C GLU A 162 8.78 0.92 6.27
N LEU A 163 9.87 0.56 6.98
CA LEU A 163 10.03 -0.78 7.55
C LEU A 163 8.87 -1.10 8.52
N ALA A 164 8.51 -0.17 9.40
CA ALA A 164 7.41 -0.34 10.34
C ALA A 164 6.06 -0.40 9.62
N TYR A 165 5.84 0.48 8.65
CA TYR A 165 4.64 0.47 7.80
C TYR A 165 4.42 -0.89 7.14
N CYS A 166 5.44 -1.40 6.43
CA CYS A 166 5.37 -2.71 5.77
C CYS A 166 5.07 -3.84 6.75
N LEU A 167 5.71 -3.87 7.92
CA LEU A 167 5.43 -4.89 8.95
C LEU A 167 3.99 -4.81 9.47
N GLY A 168 3.44 -3.61 9.62
CA GLY A 168 2.04 -3.40 9.99
C GLY A 168 1.08 -3.94 8.93
N GLN A 169 1.29 -3.59 7.67
CA GLN A 169 0.47 -4.06 6.55
C GLN A 169 0.61 -5.57 6.32
N MET A 170 1.76 -6.15 6.67
CA MET A 170 1.94 -7.60 6.63
C MET A 170 0.93 -8.34 7.52
N GLY A 171 0.53 -7.72 8.63
CA GLY A 171 -0.48 -8.26 9.55
C GLY A 171 -0.01 -9.52 10.29
N ASP A 172 1.30 -9.77 10.35
CA ASP A 172 1.88 -10.95 10.98
C ASP A 172 2.31 -10.64 12.42
N THR A 173 1.75 -11.38 13.37
CA THR A 173 2.03 -11.23 14.81
C THR A 173 3.50 -11.46 15.18
N GLU A 174 4.29 -12.16 14.34
CA GLU A 174 5.73 -12.32 14.56
C GLU A 174 6.49 -10.98 14.53
N ALA A 175 5.92 -9.92 13.94
CA ALA A 175 6.52 -8.58 13.93
C ALA A 175 6.32 -7.80 15.24
N ILE A 176 5.41 -8.22 16.13
CA ILE A 176 5.05 -7.48 17.34
C ILE A 176 6.25 -7.19 18.27
N PRO A 177 7.14 -8.15 18.59
CA PRO A 177 8.28 -7.89 19.47
C PRO A 177 9.23 -6.82 18.91
N LEU A 178 9.41 -6.81 17.60
CA LEU A 178 10.25 -5.87 16.88
C LEU A 178 9.64 -4.46 16.89
N LEU A 179 8.36 -4.34 16.52
CA LEU A 179 7.63 -3.06 16.52
C LEU A 179 7.51 -2.49 17.95
N THR A 180 7.30 -3.34 18.95
CA THR A 180 7.32 -2.96 20.38
C THR A 180 8.65 -2.31 20.74
N LYS A 181 9.78 -2.91 20.34
CA LYS A 181 11.11 -2.35 20.60
C LYS A 181 11.30 -0.98 19.95
N VAL A 182 10.78 -0.79 18.73
CA VAL A 182 10.88 0.48 17.99
C VAL A 182 10.04 1.57 18.66
N LEU A 183 8.79 1.29 19.02
CA LEU A 183 7.91 2.23 19.72
C LEU A 183 8.51 2.71 21.05
N GLN A 184 9.15 1.80 21.80
CA GLN A 184 9.76 2.06 23.10
C GLN A 184 11.11 2.80 23.02
N ASP A 185 11.79 2.77 21.88
CA ASP A 185 13.11 3.37 21.73
C ASP A 185 13.03 4.88 21.52
N VAL A 186 13.17 5.64 22.61
CA VAL A 186 13.16 7.11 22.58
C VAL A 186 14.31 7.74 21.78
N LYS A 187 15.27 6.94 21.29
CA LYS A 187 16.31 7.41 20.36
C LYS A 187 15.86 7.37 18.90
N GLN A 188 14.78 6.65 18.58
CA GLN A 188 14.15 6.70 17.27
C GLN A 188 13.43 8.04 17.09
N GLU A 189 13.39 8.52 15.85
CA GLU A 189 12.67 9.74 15.50
C GLU A 189 11.16 9.57 15.71
N ALA A 190 10.45 10.67 15.98
CA ALA A 190 9.00 10.65 16.19
C ALA A 190 8.26 9.94 15.05
N MET A 191 8.69 10.17 13.79
CA MET A 191 8.10 9.52 12.62
C MET A 191 8.19 7.99 12.67
N VAL A 192 9.34 7.46 13.09
CA VAL A 192 9.56 6.01 13.16
C VAL A 192 8.76 5.39 14.31
N ARG A 193 8.66 6.10 15.44
CA ARG A 193 7.93 5.63 16.61
C ARG A 193 6.42 5.63 16.41
N HIS A 194 5.85 6.66 15.76
CA HIS A 194 4.41 6.62 15.46
C HIS A 194 4.11 5.47 14.51
N GLU A 195 4.90 5.28 13.45
CA GLU A 195 4.64 4.24 12.46
C GLU A 195 4.70 2.83 13.09
N ALA A 196 5.59 2.62 14.06
CA ALA A 196 5.59 1.38 14.85
C ALA A 196 4.31 1.22 15.70
N GLY A 197 3.80 2.29 16.30
CA GLY A 197 2.54 2.28 17.04
C GLY A 197 1.33 1.99 16.15
N GLU A 198 1.31 2.58 14.96
CA GLU A 198 0.28 2.36 13.95
C GLU A 198 0.32 0.91 13.44
N ALA A 199 1.51 0.41 13.10
CA ALA A 199 1.71 -0.96 12.66
C ALA A 199 1.20 -2.00 13.67
N LEU A 200 1.40 -1.76 14.97
CA LEU A 200 0.84 -2.60 16.04
C LEU A 200 -0.70 -2.58 16.02
N GLY A 201 -1.32 -1.42 15.80
CA GLY A 201 -2.77 -1.29 15.61
C GLY A 201 -3.27 -1.94 14.31
N ALA A 202 -2.49 -1.89 13.23
CA ALA A 202 -2.80 -2.50 11.94
C ALA A 202 -2.79 -4.04 12.02
N ILE A 203 -1.79 -4.63 12.70
CA ILE A 203 -1.74 -6.08 12.98
C ILE A 203 -3.01 -6.55 13.70
N GLY A 204 -3.54 -5.74 14.61
CA GLY A 204 -4.85 -6.00 15.20
C GLY A 204 -4.85 -7.03 16.33
N ASP A 205 -3.68 -7.40 16.85
CA ASP A 205 -3.56 -8.37 17.94
C ASP A 205 -3.86 -7.70 19.29
N PRO A 206 -4.83 -8.17 20.08
CA PRO A 206 -5.22 -7.53 21.35
C PRO A 206 -4.12 -7.59 22.43
N SER A 207 -3.09 -8.44 22.29
CA SER A 207 -1.98 -8.53 23.25
C SER A 207 -1.16 -7.24 23.35
N VAL A 208 -1.23 -6.35 22.36
CA VAL A 208 -0.51 -5.07 22.36
C VAL A 208 -1.29 -3.93 23.02
N LEU A 209 -2.53 -4.19 23.48
CA LEU A 209 -3.43 -3.14 23.97
C LEU A 209 -2.85 -2.39 25.18
N GLU A 210 -2.32 -3.10 26.19
CA GLU A 210 -1.72 -2.46 27.38
C GLU A 210 -0.51 -1.58 27.00
N LEU A 211 0.29 -2.03 26.03
CA LEU A 211 1.42 -1.27 25.51
C LEU A 211 0.94 0.02 24.84
N LEU A 212 -0.05 -0.07 23.95
CA LEU A 212 -0.59 1.10 23.25
C LEU A 212 -1.31 2.06 24.22
N GLU A 213 -2.02 1.55 25.23
CA GLU A 213 -2.60 2.39 26.29
C GLU A 213 -1.52 3.13 27.10
N LYS A 214 -0.40 2.49 27.40
CA LYS A 214 0.75 3.16 28.01
C LYS A 214 1.28 4.30 27.13
N TYR A 215 1.50 4.04 25.84
CA TYR A 215 2.07 5.02 24.91
C TYR A 215 1.04 6.04 24.36
N SER A 216 -0.24 5.87 24.65
CA SER A 216 -1.28 6.88 24.39
C SER A 216 -1.09 8.19 25.19
N HIS A 217 -0.17 8.18 26.15
CA HIS A 217 0.25 9.31 26.97
C HIS A 217 1.73 9.67 26.75
N ASP A 218 2.34 9.26 25.63
CA ASP A 218 3.73 9.60 25.31
C ASP A 218 3.95 11.13 25.25
N PRO A 219 5.10 11.65 25.68
CA PRO A 219 5.39 13.08 25.56
C PRO A 219 5.52 13.56 24.10
N VAL A 220 5.77 12.66 23.14
CA VAL A 220 5.77 12.98 21.72
C VAL A 220 4.34 12.85 21.19
N VAL A 221 3.76 13.98 20.78
CA VAL A 221 2.33 14.07 20.42
C VAL A 221 1.94 13.11 19.31
N GLU A 222 2.79 12.94 18.29
CA GLU A 222 2.56 12.01 17.18
C GLU A 222 2.44 10.57 17.67
N VAL A 223 3.29 10.18 18.62
CA VAL A 223 3.26 8.83 19.20
C VAL A 223 2.02 8.64 20.08
N ALA A 224 1.68 9.65 20.89
CA ALA A 224 0.50 9.60 21.74
C ALA A 224 -0.78 9.47 20.92
N GLU A 225 -0.98 10.35 19.94
CA GLU A 225 -2.15 10.37 19.07
C GLU A 225 -2.27 9.06 18.26
N THR A 226 -1.17 8.55 17.69
CA THR A 226 -1.19 7.26 16.99
C THR A 226 -1.58 6.11 17.91
N CYS A 227 -1.03 6.05 19.13
CA CYS A 227 -1.39 5.00 20.07
C CYS A 227 -2.85 5.11 20.53
N GLN A 228 -3.40 6.33 20.66
CA GLN A 228 -4.82 6.54 20.94
C GLN A 228 -5.71 6.03 19.79
N LEU A 229 -5.33 6.30 18.54
CA LEU A 229 -6.03 5.79 17.36
C LEU A 229 -5.97 4.26 17.30
N ALA A 230 -4.80 3.67 17.52
CA ALA A 230 -4.59 2.22 17.53
C ALA A 230 -5.40 1.52 18.65
N VAL A 231 -5.46 2.09 19.85
CA VAL A 231 -6.34 1.62 20.94
C VAL A 231 -7.81 1.69 20.51
N GLY A 232 -8.23 2.81 19.90
CA GLY A 232 -9.59 2.97 19.37
C GLY A 232 -9.92 1.89 18.33
N ARG A 233 -8.97 1.60 17.43
CA ARG A 233 -9.09 0.56 16.40
C ARG A 233 -9.25 -0.83 16.99
N LEU A 234 -8.38 -1.22 17.93
CA LEU A 234 -8.46 -2.54 18.58
C LEU A 234 -9.77 -2.72 19.35
N ARG A 235 -10.24 -1.66 20.03
CA ARG A 235 -11.55 -1.68 20.71
C ARG A 235 -12.71 -1.78 19.71
N TRP A 236 -12.63 -1.11 18.56
CA TRP A 236 -13.61 -1.27 17.50
C TRP A 236 -13.62 -2.70 16.93
N LEU A 237 -12.45 -3.28 16.64
CA LEU A 237 -12.31 -4.67 16.17
C LEU A 237 -12.88 -5.69 17.17
N ALA A 238 -12.77 -5.42 18.47
CA ALA A 238 -13.34 -6.26 19.52
C ALA A 238 -14.85 -6.04 19.73
N SER A 239 -15.43 -4.98 19.17
CA SER A 239 -16.84 -4.64 19.34
C SER A 239 -17.75 -5.43 18.38
N GLU A 240 -19.02 -5.62 18.75
CA GLU A 240 -20.01 -6.25 17.88
C GLU A 240 -20.19 -5.50 16.54
N ASN A 241 -19.87 -4.20 16.51
CA ASN A 241 -19.97 -3.34 15.33
C ASN A 241 -19.05 -3.81 14.19
N ALA A 242 -17.85 -4.33 14.49
CA ALA A 242 -16.94 -4.82 13.44
C ALA A 242 -17.55 -5.96 12.61
N ASN A 243 -18.51 -6.71 13.16
CA ASN A 243 -19.20 -7.80 12.47
C ASN A 243 -20.43 -7.32 11.67
N THR A 244 -20.97 -6.13 11.97
CA THR A 244 -22.19 -5.59 11.34
C THR A 244 -21.91 -4.47 10.34
N ASP A 245 -20.76 -3.82 10.45
CA ASP A 245 -20.37 -2.69 9.61
C ASP A 245 -19.98 -3.18 8.21
N ASN A 246 -20.97 -3.24 7.31
CA ASN A 246 -20.74 -3.62 5.92
C ASN A 246 -20.25 -2.43 5.09
N PHE A 247 -18.94 -2.17 5.13
CA PHE A 247 -18.28 -1.19 4.26
C PHE A 247 -18.07 -1.76 2.85
N SER A 248 -19.15 -2.19 2.19
CA SER A 248 -19.08 -2.70 0.81
C SER A 248 -18.74 -1.57 -0.16
N GLY A 249 -17.69 -1.74 -0.97
CA GLY A 249 -17.34 -0.80 -2.05
C GLY A 249 -16.06 0.02 -1.83
N CYS A 250 -15.27 -0.26 -0.78
CA CYS A 250 -13.93 0.33 -0.66
C CYS A 250 -12.98 -0.28 -1.71
N GLU A 251 -12.45 0.55 -2.62
CA GLU A 251 -11.45 0.14 -3.61
C GLU A 251 -10.03 0.08 -3.03
N PHE A 252 -9.82 0.63 -1.83
CA PHE A 252 -8.52 0.70 -1.18
C PHE A 252 -8.21 -0.56 -0.40
N LEU A 253 -6.95 -0.95 -0.49
CA LEU A 253 -6.45 -2.23 -0.02
C LEU A 253 -5.57 -2.10 1.25
N SER A 254 -5.51 -0.91 1.82
CA SER A 254 -4.73 -0.62 3.02
C SER A 254 -5.46 -1.08 4.29
N VAL A 255 -4.69 -1.43 5.31
CA VAL A 255 -5.21 -1.57 6.67
C VAL A 255 -5.15 -0.20 7.35
N ASP A 256 -6.28 0.49 7.39
CA ASP A 256 -6.36 1.88 7.86
C ASP A 256 -6.42 1.99 9.40
N PRO A 257 -5.89 3.06 10.01
CA PRO A 257 -5.96 3.33 11.45
C PRO A 257 -7.37 3.36 12.06
N THR A 258 -8.41 3.67 11.27
CA THR A 258 -9.80 3.70 11.74
C THR A 258 -10.75 3.16 10.67
N PRO A 259 -11.91 2.59 11.04
CA PRO A 259 -12.96 2.29 10.06
C PRO A 259 -13.55 3.58 9.48
N PRO A 260 -14.05 3.60 8.24
CA PRO A 260 -14.73 4.79 7.72
C PRO A 260 -16.02 5.11 8.53
N ALA A 261 -16.46 6.36 8.45
CA ALA A 261 -17.77 6.77 8.91
C ALA A 261 -18.89 6.27 7.97
N PHE A 262 -20.10 6.07 8.50
CA PHE A 262 -21.28 5.73 7.69
C PHE A 262 -21.83 6.88 6.84
N GLU A 263 -21.49 8.12 7.20
CA GLU A 263 -21.89 9.30 6.44
C GLU A 263 -21.21 9.29 5.06
N THR A 264 -21.96 9.69 4.04
CA THR A 264 -21.52 9.71 2.64
C THR A 264 -21.65 11.09 2.00
N ASP A 265 -22.31 12.04 2.67
CA ASP A 265 -22.37 13.44 2.23
C ASP A 265 -21.01 14.13 2.45
N ILE A 266 -20.40 14.60 1.36
CA ILE A 266 -19.07 15.21 1.37
C ILE A 266 -19.02 16.45 2.28
N ASN A 267 -20.08 17.27 2.32
CA ASN A 267 -20.08 18.50 3.11
C ASN A 267 -20.11 18.20 4.60
N ARG A 268 -20.96 17.26 5.03
CA ARG A 268 -21.00 16.81 6.44
C ARG A 268 -19.71 16.12 6.86
N LEU A 269 -19.14 15.28 6.00
CA LEU A 269 -17.85 14.65 6.26
C LEU A 269 -16.74 15.71 6.39
N ARG A 270 -16.73 16.72 5.53
CA ARG A 270 -15.81 17.86 5.60
C ARG A 270 -15.97 18.65 6.90
N GLU A 271 -17.20 18.95 7.31
CA GLU A 271 -17.47 19.62 8.59
C GLU A 271 -16.89 18.81 9.76
N ARG A 272 -17.13 17.50 9.79
CA ARG A 272 -16.58 16.62 10.84
C ARG A 272 -15.05 16.49 10.78
N LEU A 273 -14.48 16.45 9.58
CA LEU A 273 -13.03 16.39 9.39
C LEU A 273 -12.33 17.62 10.00
N LEU A 274 -12.93 18.79 9.83
CA LEU A 274 -12.37 20.09 10.23
C LEU A 274 -12.77 20.55 11.64
N ASP A 275 -13.68 19.84 12.30
CA ASP A 275 -14.12 20.16 13.66
C ASP A 275 -13.09 19.71 14.70
N GLU A 276 -12.26 20.64 15.18
CA GLU A 276 -11.23 20.38 16.20
C GLU A 276 -11.79 20.07 17.60
N SER A 277 -13.10 20.21 17.81
CA SER A 277 -13.74 19.78 19.06
C SER A 277 -14.04 18.27 19.08
N LEU A 278 -14.00 17.60 17.93
CA LEU A 278 -14.24 16.15 17.83
C LEU A 278 -12.99 15.35 18.21
N PRO A 279 -13.17 14.15 18.79
CA PRO A 279 -12.08 13.21 19.00
C PRO A 279 -11.36 12.89 17.68
N LEU A 280 -10.04 12.77 17.73
CA LEU A 280 -9.21 12.50 16.55
C LEU A 280 -9.68 11.27 15.78
N PHE A 281 -10.08 10.21 16.49
CA PHE A 281 -10.65 9.00 15.91
C PHE A 281 -11.84 9.31 14.98
N GLU A 282 -12.81 10.12 15.40
CA GLU A 282 -13.98 10.46 14.59
C GLU A 282 -13.63 11.33 13.37
N ARG A 283 -12.60 12.18 13.49
CA ARG A 283 -12.08 12.96 12.35
C ARG A 283 -11.42 12.04 11.31
N TYR A 284 -10.66 11.04 11.76
CA TYR A 284 -10.08 10.00 10.90
C TYR A 284 -11.15 9.15 10.21
N ARG A 285 -12.24 8.79 10.90
CA ARG A 285 -13.36 8.08 10.26
C ARG A 285 -13.95 8.88 9.10
N ALA A 286 -14.12 10.20 9.28
CA ALA A 286 -14.59 11.08 8.21
C ALA A 286 -13.56 11.20 7.07
N MET A 287 -12.27 11.23 7.40
CA MET A 287 -11.17 11.24 6.45
C MET A 287 -11.21 10.03 5.50
N PHE A 288 -11.31 8.81 6.05
CA PHE A 288 -11.38 7.60 5.24
C PHE A 288 -12.68 7.49 4.44
N SER A 289 -13.81 8.01 4.94
CA SER A 289 -15.03 8.10 4.13
C SER A 289 -14.87 9.03 2.93
N LEU A 290 -14.24 10.21 3.11
CA LEU A 290 -13.95 11.13 2.01
C LEU A 290 -13.01 10.50 0.97
N ARG A 291 -11.99 9.76 1.43
CA ARG A 291 -11.11 8.99 0.55
C ARG A 291 -11.90 7.96 -0.24
N ASN A 292 -12.75 7.19 0.42
CA ASN A 292 -13.54 6.12 -0.20
C ASN A 292 -14.55 6.63 -1.23
N ILE A 293 -15.04 7.86 -1.10
CA ILE A 293 -15.87 8.52 -2.12
C ILE A 293 -15.08 8.76 -3.42
N ASN A 294 -13.78 9.00 -3.32
CA ASN A 294 -12.82 9.05 -4.42
C ASN A 294 -13.20 9.99 -5.59
N THR A 295 -13.69 11.20 -5.28
CA THR A 295 -13.98 12.23 -6.29
C THR A 295 -13.06 13.45 -6.14
N GLY A 296 -13.03 14.32 -7.16
CA GLY A 296 -12.30 15.58 -7.06
C GLY A 296 -12.85 16.51 -5.97
N GLU A 297 -14.16 16.44 -5.70
CA GLU A 297 -14.80 17.20 -4.62
C GLU A 297 -14.39 16.66 -3.25
N SER A 298 -14.39 15.34 -3.05
CA SER A 298 -13.94 14.75 -1.77
C SER A 298 -12.43 14.95 -1.55
N ALA A 299 -11.62 14.95 -2.61
CA ALA A 299 -10.20 15.29 -2.54
C ALA A 299 -9.98 16.75 -2.10
N LYS A 300 -10.77 17.70 -2.62
CA LYS A 300 -10.73 19.10 -2.20
C LYS A 300 -11.24 19.32 -0.78
N ALA A 301 -12.18 18.50 -0.31
CA ALA A 301 -12.59 18.50 1.09
C ALA A 301 -11.44 18.02 2.00
N LEU A 302 -10.76 16.93 1.64
CA LEU A 302 -9.59 16.42 2.35
C LEU A 302 -8.43 17.43 2.38
N ALA A 303 -8.12 18.08 1.26
CA ALA A 303 -7.04 19.06 1.16
C ALA A 303 -7.19 20.25 2.13
N GLN A 304 -8.40 20.57 2.59
CA GLN A 304 -8.60 21.58 3.64
C GLN A 304 -8.02 21.12 4.99
N GLY A 305 -7.95 19.81 5.22
CA GLY A 305 -7.33 19.20 6.40
C GLY A 305 -5.83 19.45 6.51
N LEU A 306 -5.12 19.71 5.40
CA LEU A 306 -3.69 20.05 5.36
C LEU A 306 -3.33 21.36 6.11
N LYS A 307 -4.32 22.08 6.65
CA LYS A 307 -4.13 23.39 7.30
C LYS A 307 -4.60 23.42 8.75
N CYS A 308 -4.99 22.28 9.32
CA CYS A 308 -5.54 22.20 10.68
C CYS A 308 -5.05 20.95 11.43
N GLY A 309 -5.40 20.84 12.71
CA GLY A 309 -5.05 19.69 13.53
C GLY A 309 -3.55 19.54 13.81
N SER A 310 -3.17 18.36 14.28
CA SER A 310 -1.78 18.01 14.60
C SER A 310 -0.97 17.68 13.34
N ALA A 311 0.35 17.55 13.51
CA ALA A 311 1.21 17.07 12.42
C ALA A 311 0.83 15.65 11.97
N LEU A 312 0.43 14.77 12.90
CA LEU A 312 -0.05 13.44 12.57
C LEU A 312 -1.31 13.49 11.70
N PHE A 313 -2.28 14.34 12.08
CA PHE A 313 -3.50 14.51 11.28
C PHE A 313 -3.20 15.00 9.86
N ARG A 314 -2.32 16.01 9.71
CA ARG A 314 -1.97 16.54 8.38
C ARG A 314 -1.16 15.54 7.55
N HIS A 315 -0.28 14.76 8.19
CA HIS A 315 0.41 13.64 7.55
C HIS A 315 -0.60 12.66 6.96
N GLU A 316 -1.60 12.22 7.75
CA GLU A 316 -2.62 11.29 7.28
C GLU A 316 -3.44 11.85 6.12
N ILE A 317 -3.76 13.15 6.14
CA ILE A 317 -4.41 13.81 5.00
C ILE A 317 -3.54 13.67 3.73
N GLY A 318 -2.22 13.89 3.85
CA GLY A 318 -1.28 13.66 2.75
C GLY A 318 -1.35 12.22 2.24
N TYR A 319 -1.32 11.24 3.15
CA TYR A 319 -1.37 9.82 2.83
C TYR A 319 -2.64 9.47 2.03
N VAL A 320 -3.82 9.83 2.54
CA VAL A 320 -5.08 9.50 1.85
C VAL A 320 -5.24 10.25 0.51
N LEU A 321 -4.70 11.46 0.38
CA LEU A 321 -4.69 12.19 -0.89
C LEU A 321 -3.78 11.50 -1.92
N GLY A 322 -2.63 10.99 -1.48
CA GLY A 322 -1.77 10.12 -2.28
C GLY A 322 -2.51 8.85 -2.71
N GLN A 323 -3.26 8.23 -1.79
CA GLN A 323 -4.11 7.07 -2.09
C GLN A 323 -5.12 7.35 -3.19
N MET A 324 -5.81 8.47 -3.14
CA MET A 324 -6.77 8.88 -4.18
C MET A 324 -6.09 9.17 -5.52
N SER A 325 -4.81 9.57 -5.53
CA SER A 325 -4.03 9.89 -6.73
C SER A 325 -4.76 10.88 -7.66
N ASN A 326 -5.43 11.88 -7.07
CA ASN A 326 -6.24 12.85 -7.81
C ASN A 326 -5.46 14.14 -8.07
N ASP A 327 -5.23 14.47 -9.35
CA ASP A 327 -4.44 15.63 -9.77
C ASP A 327 -4.97 16.99 -9.28
N VAL A 328 -6.26 17.07 -8.91
CA VAL A 328 -6.88 18.33 -8.46
C VAL A 328 -6.22 18.93 -7.21
N VAL A 329 -5.54 18.11 -6.39
CA VAL A 329 -4.90 18.53 -5.14
C VAL A 329 -3.39 18.76 -5.24
N VAL A 330 -2.79 18.68 -6.44
CA VAL A 330 -1.33 18.84 -6.61
C VAL A 330 -0.82 20.15 -6.03
N GLU A 331 -1.52 21.26 -6.26
CA GLU A 331 -1.07 22.55 -5.71
C GLU A 331 -1.24 22.64 -4.19
N ASP A 332 -2.25 21.96 -3.62
CA ASP A 332 -2.43 21.89 -2.17
C ASP A 332 -1.28 21.10 -1.51
N LEU A 333 -0.90 19.95 -2.07
CA LEU A 333 0.25 19.15 -1.61
C LEU A 333 1.58 19.87 -1.85
N ALA A 334 1.73 20.53 -2.99
CA ALA A 334 2.93 21.31 -3.30
C ALA A 334 3.13 22.46 -2.31
N ALA A 335 2.05 23.13 -1.88
CA ALA A 335 2.14 24.16 -0.85
C ALA A 335 2.70 23.61 0.47
N VAL A 336 2.33 22.39 0.86
CA VAL A 336 2.89 21.72 2.05
C VAL A 336 4.38 21.43 1.87
N VAL A 337 4.79 20.85 0.74
CA VAL A 337 6.21 20.55 0.48
C VAL A 337 7.07 21.82 0.51
N ARG A 338 6.55 22.94 -0.02
CA ARG A 338 7.25 24.24 -0.05
C ARG A 338 7.36 24.92 1.32
N ASP A 339 6.47 24.63 2.25
CA ASP A 339 6.46 25.26 3.57
C ASP A 339 7.61 24.74 4.45
N GLN A 340 8.65 25.56 4.62
CA GLN A 340 9.81 25.21 5.46
C GLN A 340 9.51 25.24 6.96
N SER A 341 8.36 25.80 7.38
CA SER A 341 7.92 25.79 8.77
C SER A 341 7.10 24.56 9.13
N GLU A 342 6.65 23.80 8.13
CA GLU A 342 5.90 22.56 8.31
C GLU A 342 6.82 21.42 8.79
N SER A 343 6.24 20.51 9.57
CA SER A 343 6.91 19.29 10.04
C SER A 343 7.44 18.47 8.87
N GLY A 344 8.68 17.99 8.99
CA GLY A 344 9.28 17.07 8.01
C GLY A 344 8.44 15.80 7.78
N MET A 345 7.64 15.40 8.77
CA MET A 345 6.69 14.29 8.67
C MET A 345 5.59 14.58 7.64
N VAL A 346 4.94 15.73 7.77
CA VAL A 346 3.86 16.14 6.85
C VAL A 346 4.41 16.43 5.44
N ARG A 347 5.59 17.06 5.37
CA ARG A 347 6.25 17.39 4.10
C ARG A 347 6.66 16.15 3.32
N HIS A 348 7.13 15.09 4.00
CA HIS A 348 7.50 13.85 3.30
C HIS A 348 6.27 13.17 2.72
N GLU A 349 5.18 13.09 3.47
CA GLU A 349 3.97 12.40 3.03
C GLU A 349 3.30 13.16 1.88
N ALA A 350 3.34 14.50 1.90
CA ALA A 350 2.93 15.30 0.76
C ALA A 350 3.81 15.06 -0.49
N ALA A 351 5.13 14.86 -0.33
CA ALA A 351 6.02 14.51 -1.43
C ALA A 351 5.72 13.10 -1.98
N GLU A 352 5.44 12.11 -1.13
CA GLU A 352 5.03 10.78 -1.56
C GLU A 352 3.70 10.82 -2.31
N ALA A 353 2.71 11.56 -1.80
CA ALA A 353 1.43 11.76 -2.45
C ALA A 353 1.55 12.40 -3.85
N LEU A 354 2.44 13.39 -4.02
CA LEU A 354 2.77 13.94 -5.34
C LEU A 354 3.37 12.87 -6.27
N GLY A 355 4.22 11.99 -5.73
CA GLY A 355 4.79 10.87 -6.47
C GLY A 355 3.73 9.86 -6.94
N SER A 356 2.73 9.59 -6.12
CA SER A 356 1.57 8.74 -6.47
C SER A 356 0.71 9.37 -7.57
N ILE A 357 0.47 10.68 -7.51
CA ILE A 357 -0.32 11.39 -8.53
C ILE A 357 0.42 11.37 -9.88
N ALA A 358 1.75 11.49 -9.86
CA ALA A 358 2.61 11.35 -11.04
C ALA A 358 2.21 12.24 -12.23
N SER A 359 1.73 13.46 -12.00
CA SER A 359 1.49 14.43 -13.08
C SER A 359 2.74 15.26 -13.39
N ASP A 360 2.77 15.89 -14.58
CA ASP A 360 3.90 16.75 -14.99
C ASP A 360 4.16 17.87 -13.95
N SER A 361 3.10 18.42 -13.34
CA SER A 361 3.16 19.43 -12.28
C SER A 361 3.68 18.86 -10.95
N ALA A 362 3.18 17.68 -10.54
CA ALA A 362 3.65 17.02 -9.32
C ALA A 362 5.15 16.67 -9.41
N MET A 363 5.57 16.11 -10.55
CA MET A 363 6.98 15.78 -10.80
C MET A 363 7.89 17.02 -10.84
N ALA A 364 7.38 18.17 -11.28
CA ALA A 364 8.16 19.41 -11.27
C ALA A 364 8.48 19.85 -9.84
N VAL A 365 7.51 19.75 -8.92
CA VAL A 365 7.70 20.04 -7.50
C VAL A 365 8.71 19.09 -6.89
N LEU A 366 8.58 17.77 -7.10
CA LEU A 366 9.52 16.80 -6.53
C LEU A 366 10.97 17.05 -6.96
N LYS A 367 11.19 17.44 -8.22
CA LYS A 367 12.53 17.79 -8.74
C LYS A 367 13.11 19.03 -8.07
N GLU A 368 12.28 20.01 -7.74
CA GLU A 368 12.69 21.23 -7.03
C GLU A 368 13.23 20.91 -5.62
N TYR A 369 12.63 19.92 -4.95
CA TYR A 369 12.92 19.58 -3.55
C TYR A 369 13.89 18.40 -3.35
N LEU A 370 14.52 17.89 -4.42
CA LEU A 370 15.63 16.92 -4.31
C LEU A 370 16.82 17.44 -3.48
N GLY A 371 16.95 18.77 -3.36
CA GLY A 371 17.99 19.44 -2.57
C GLY A 371 17.52 20.04 -1.25
N ASP A 372 16.30 19.74 -0.78
CA ASP A 372 15.72 20.31 0.45
C ASP A 372 16.64 20.18 1.66
N SER A 373 16.56 21.06 2.65
CA SER A 373 17.39 20.96 3.86
C SER A 373 17.07 19.73 4.72
N ALA A 374 15.79 19.34 4.77
CA ALA A 374 15.32 18.18 5.52
C ALA A 374 15.64 16.89 4.73
N ARG A 375 16.43 16.00 5.35
CA ARG A 375 16.82 14.74 4.73
C ARG A 375 15.62 13.87 4.33
N VAL A 376 14.62 13.77 5.21
CA VAL A 376 13.40 12.98 4.95
C VAL A 376 12.67 13.46 3.70
N VAL A 377 12.59 14.78 3.47
CA VAL A 377 11.94 15.36 2.29
C VAL A 377 12.73 15.06 1.02
N ARG A 378 14.07 15.23 1.04
CA ARG A 378 14.92 14.87 -0.12
C ARG A 378 14.78 13.40 -0.49
N GLU A 379 14.84 12.52 0.50
CA GLU A 379 14.74 11.07 0.32
C GLU A 379 13.35 10.68 -0.21
N SER A 380 12.27 11.31 0.29
CA SER A 380 10.92 11.07 -0.23
C SER A 380 10.77 11.57 -1.66
N CYS A 381 11.33 12.73 -2.02
CA CYS A 381 11.34 13.19 -3.41
C CYS A 381 12.10 12.23 -4.33
N GLU A 382 13.23 11.66 -3.89
CA GLU A 382 13.98 10.65 -4.65
C GLU A 382 13.13 9.40 -4.92
N VAL A 383 12.51 8.83 -3.88
CA VAL A 383 11.68 7.62 -3.99
C VAL A 383 10.40 7.90 -4.79
N ALA A 384 9.76 9.04 -4.56
CA ALA A 384 8.57 9.49 -5.29
C ALA A 384 8.83 9.65 -6.79
N LEU A 385 9.98 10.21 -7.18
CA LEU A 385 10.34 10.31 -8.59
C LEU A 385 10.59 8.94 -9.23
N ASP A 386 11.23 8.01 -8.52
CA ASP A 386 11.42 6.63 -9.01
C ASP A 386 10.07 5.90 -9.22
N MET A 387 9.09 6.16 -8.36
CA MET A 387 7.73 5.65 -8.50
C MET A 387 7.00 6.29 -9.68
N SER A 388 7.03 7.62 -9.79
CA SER A 388 6.43 8.33 -10.94
C SER A 388 7.06 7.87 -12.26
N GLU A 389 8.38 7.65 -12.30
CA GLU A 389 9.08 7.08 -13.47
C GLU A 389 8.57 5.68 -13.80
N TYR A 390 8.35 4.83 -12.78
CA TYR A 390 7.78 3.50 -12.95
C TYR A 390 6.35 3.56 -13.55
N GLU A 391 5.48 4.45 -13.08
CA GLU A 391 4.10 4.56 -13.59
C GLU A 391 4.07 4.91 -15.09
N HIS A 392 4.94 5.84 -15.50
CA HIS A 392 5.14 6.20 -16.90
C HIS A 392 5.94 5.17 -17.71
N SER A 393 6.56 4.19 -17.05
CA SER A 393 7.35 3.16 -17.69
C SER A 393 6.47 2.04 -18.26
N GLY A 394 7.09 1.16 -19.07
CA GLY A 394 6.49 -0.10 -19.50
C GLY A 394 6.81 -1.28 -18.58
N GLN A 395 7.33 -1.04 -17.37
CA GLN A 395 7.69 -2.10 -16.43
C GLN A 395 6.44 -2.81 -15.90
N PHE A 396 6.61 -4.09 -15.57
CA PHE A 396 5.50 -4.94 -15.16
C PHE A 396 5.13 -4.74 -13.69
N GLN A 397 6.14 -4.73 -12.81
CA GLN A 397 6.04 -4.60 -11.36
C GLN A 397 7.11 -3.64 -10.83
N TYR A 398 6.78 -2.85 -9.81
CA TYR A 398 7.72 -1.93 -9.18
C TYR A 398 8.70 -2.66 -8.25
N ALA A 399 8.18 -3.54 -7.39
CA ALA A 399 8.92 -4.35 -6.43
C ALA A 399 9.59 -5.56 -7.12
N ASP A 400 10.54 -5.27 -8.01
CA ASP A 400 11.14 -6.24 -8.94
C ASP A 400 12.41 -6.94 -8.43
N SER A 401 12.75 -6.80 -7.15
CA SER A 401 14.02 -7.28 -6.57
C SER A 401 14.24 -8.77 -6.74
N LEU A 402 13.18 -9.59 -6.60
CA LEU A 402 13.26 -11.04 -6.83
C LEU A 402 13.58 -11.36 -8.29
N VAL A 403 12.95 -10.66 -9.23
CA VAL A 403 13.20 -10.87 -10.67
C VAL A 403 14.62 -10.47 -11.03
N LYS A 404 15.09 -9.31 -10.54
CA LYS A 404 16.47 -8.87 -10.76
C LYS A 404 17.50 -9.86 -10.21
N LEU A 405 17.23 -10.48 -9.07
CA LEU A 405 18.11 -11.51 -8.51
C LEU A 405 18.13 -12.79 -9.35
N GLN A 406 16.98 -13.22 -9.87
CA GLN A 406 16.87 -14.42 -10.71
C GLN A 406 17.44 -14.23 -12.12
N GLU A 407 17.44 -12.99 -12.63
CA GLU A 407 18.03 -12.63 -13.93
C GLU A 407 19.54 -12.44 -13.88
N GLN A 408 20.14 -12.27 -12.69
CA GLN A 408 21.60 -12.29 -12.56
C GLN A 408 22.08 -13.73 -12.70
N PRO A 409 22.78 -14.10 -13.80
CA PRO A 409 23.31 -15.44 -13.93
C PRO A 409 24.29 -15.68 -12.79
N ASN A 410 24.17 -16.83 -12.12
CA ASN A 410 25.11 -17.31 -11.11
C ASN A 410 26.55 -17.09 -11.60
N THR A 411 27.20 -16.03 -11.14
CA THR A 411 28.66 -15.92 -11.21
C THR A 411 29.19 -16.86 -10.14
N VAL A 412 29.34 -18.13 -10.54
CA VAL A 412 30.21 -19.12 -9.88
C VAL A 412 31.63 -18.92 -10.39
#